data_AF-A0A929K491-F1
#
_entry.id   AF-A0A929K491-F1
#
_cell.length_a   1.000
_cell.length_b   1.000
_cell.length_c   1.000
_cell.angle_alpha   90.00
_cell.angle_beta   90.00
_cell.angle_gamma   90.00
#
_symmetry.space_group_name_H-M   'P 1'
#
loop_
_entity.id
_entity.type
_entity.pdbx_description
1 polymer ?
#
loop_
_entity_poly.entity_id
_entity_poly.type
_entity_poly.pdbx_seq_one_letter_code
_entity_poly.pdbx_strand_id
1 'polypeptide(L)'
;LDGIIEEFPIYNLVFDTLWDCTKYKGETWGVPQDAEARPLYWNKTLLKKLGWSDGDIAALPGKIEKGEFTLYDMLETAKQAVDKGVVEPGNGFWTRPKNGPDFTPFYYAFGGETID
;
A
#
# COMPACT_ATOMS: atom_id res chain seq x y z
N LEU A 1 10.13 24.85 14.63
CA LEU A 1 9.29 24.28 15.72
C LEU A 1 10.14 23.52 16.74
N ASP A 2 11.45 23.53 16.55
CA ASP A 2 12.38 22.52 17.04
C ASP A 2 12.50 22.56 18.58
N GLY A 3 12.61 23.75 19.16
CA GLY A 3 12.63 23.92 20.62
C GLY A 3 11.33 23.49 21.32
N ILE A 4 10.17 23.64 20.67
CA ILE A 4 8.89 23.14 21.23
C ILE A 4 8.88 21.62 21.17
N ILE A 5 9.31 21.02 20.05
CA ILE A 5 9.33 19.56 19.89
C ILE A 5 10.23 18.90 20.95
N GLU A 6 11.40 19.48 21.23
CA GLU A 6 12.31 19.00 22.27
C GLU A 6 11.71 19.07 23.69
N GLU A 7 10.87 20.06 23.95
CA GLU A 7 10.25 20.27 25.27
C GLU A 7 9.19 19.21 25.61
N PHE A 8 8.54 18.62 24.60
CA PHE A 8 7.41 17.70 24.79
C PHE A 8 7.76 16.26 24.38
N PRO A 9 8.03 15.34 25.34
CA PRO A 9 8.44 13.97 25.06
C PRO A 9 7.45 13.13 24.26
N ILE A 10 6.19 13.56 24.13
CA ILE A 10 5.18 12.88 23.31
C ILE A 10 5.63 12.76 21.84
N TYR A 11 6.43 13.71 21.37
CA TYR A 11 6.94 13.71 20.00
C TYR A 11 8.00 12.63 19.73
N ASN A 12 8.60 12.05 20.78
CA ASN A 12 9.50 10.90 20.65
C ASN A 12 8.78 9.61 20.22
N LEU A 13 7.44 9.62 20.19
CA LEU A 13 6.63 8.49 19.72
C LEU A 13 6.40 8.52 18.20
N VAL A 14 6.76 9.61 17.54
CA VAL A 14 6.68 9.74 16.07
C VAL A 14 7.90 9.06 15.46
N PHE A 15 7.69 8.24 14.42
CA PHE A 15 8.81 7.62 13.68
C PHE A 15 9.73 8.68 13.07
N ASP A 16 11.04 8.52 13.24
CA ASP A 16 12.05 9.48 12.80
C ASP A 16 11.90 9.90 11.34
N THR A 17 11.60 8.94 10.45
CA THR A 17 11.43 9.17 9.01
C THR A 17 10.25 10.07 8.66
N LEU A 18 9.25 10.20 9.54
CA LEU A 18 8.09 11.07 9.29
C LEU A 18 8.41 12.55 9.50
N TRP A 19 9.49 12.88 10.20
CA TRP A 19 9.89 14.28 10.38
C TRP A 19 10.47 14.90 9.12
N ASP A 20 10.94 14.10 8.17
CA ASP A 20 11.59 14.63 6.96
C ASP A 20 10.60 15.39 6.07
N CYS A 21 9.32 15.00 6.05
CA CYS A 21 8.28 15.70 5.28
C CYS A 21 7.86 17.05 5.90
N THR A 22 8.30 17.36 7.13
CA THR A 22 7.97 18.62 7.81
C THR A 22 9.15 19.60 7.87
N LYS A 23 10.31 19.21 7.33
CA LYS A 23 11.53 20.03 7.31
C LYS A 23 11.64 20.84 6.03
N TYR A 24 12.07 22.10 6.16
CA TYR A 24 12.47 22.93 5.03
C TYR A 24 13.66 23.79 5.42
N LYS A 25 14.74 23.70 4.62
CA LYS A 25 16.02 24.39 4.87
C LYS A 25 16.62 24.13 6.26
N GLY A 26 16.49 22.89 6.74
CA GLY A 26 17.04 22.46 8.03
C GLY A 26 16.16 22.77 9.25
N GLU A 27 15.02 23.45 9.05
CA GLU A 27 14.12 23.86 10.12
C GLU A 27 12.79 23.09 10.07
N THR A 28 12.20 22.78 11.23
CA THR A 28 10.91 22.07 11.30
C THR A 28 9.72 23.05 11.26
N TRP A 29 8.83 22.87 10.28
CA TRP A 29 7.67 23.74 10.04
C TRP A 29 6.32 23.09 10.31
N GLY A 30 6.30 21.78 10.57
CA GLY A 30 5.09 21.04 10.91
C GLY A 30 5.36 19.90 11.89
N VAL A 31 4.29 19.39 12.46
CA VAL A 31 4.30 18.20 13.31
C VAL A 31 3.55 17.09 12.57
N PRO A 32 4.15 15.91 12.35
CA PRO A 32 3.43 14.77 11.79
C PRO A 32 2.25 14.40 12.66
N GLN A 33 1.06 14.33 12.06
CA GLN A 33 -0.20 14.10 12.78
C GLN A 33 -0.80 12.73 12.45
N ASP A 34 -0.66 12.28 11.21
CA ASP A 34 -1.11 10.99 10.73
C ASP A 34 -0.15 10.49 9.64
N ALA A 35 -0.06 9.17 9.49
CA ALA A 35 0.71 8.51 8.46
C ALA A 35 -0.11 7.38 7.85
N GLU A 36 -0.12 7.30 6.52
CA GLU A 36 -0.82 6.27 5.79
C GLU A 36 0.11 5.51 4.85
N ALA A 37 -0.21 4.24 4.63
CA ALA A 37 0.41 3.41 3.62
C ALA A 37 -0.62 3.05 2.53
N ARG A 38 -0.13 2.46 1.44
CA ARG A 38 -0.96 1.95 0.33
C ARG A 38 -0.81 0.43 0.21
N PRO A 39 -1.42 -0.35 1.12
CA PRO A 39 -1.35 -1.81 1.02
C PRO A 39 -2.29 -2.34 -0.06
N LEU A 40 -2.01 -3.56 -0.52
CA LEU A 40 -2.95 -4.33 -1.33
C LEU A 40 -4.04 -4.93 -0.43
N TYR A 41 -5.31 -4.71 -0.79
CA TYR A 41 -6.45 -5.33 -0.13
C TYR A 41 -7.10 -6.38 -1.04
N TRP A 42 -7.66 -7.44 -0.44
CA TRP A 42 -8.41 -8.47 -1.16
C TRP A 42 -9.66 -8.91 -0.40
N ASN A 43 -10.68 -9.34 -1.14
CA ASN A 43 -11.92 -9.84 -0.57
C ASN A 43 -11.84 -11.37 -0.36
N LYS A 44 -11.70 -11.78 0.90
CA LYS A 44 -11.60 -13.20 1.28
C LYS A 44 -12.78 -14.04 0.80
N THR A 45 -14.00 -13.49 0.84
CA THR A 45 -15.21 -14.20 0.39
C THR A 45 -15.18 -14.46 -1.12
N LEU A 46 -14.70 -13.50 -1.92
CA LEU A 46 -14.58 -13.68 -3.37
C LEU A 46 -13.46 -14.66 -3.74
N LEU A 47 -12.33 -14.64 -3.03
CA LEU A 47 -11.27 -15.64 -3.21
C LEU A 47 -11.76 -17.07 -2.90
N LYS A 48 -12.56 -17.23 -1.84
CA LYS A 48 -13.21 -18.53 -1.55
C LYS A 48 -14.14 -18.98 -2.68
N LYS A 49 -14.97 -18.08 -3.21
CA LYS A 49 -15.83 -18.37 -4.38
C LYS A 49 -15.00 -18.77 -5.61
N LEU A 50 -13.78 -18.24 -5.73
CA LEU A 50 -12.85 -18.58 -6.81
C LEU A 50 -12.21 -19.97 -6.64
N GLY A 51 -12.28 -20.54 -5.43
CA GLY A 51 -11.77 -21.86 -5.07
C GLY A 51 -10.59 -21.85 -4.10
N TRP A 52 -10.19 -20.70 -3.54
CA TRP A 52 -9.06 -20.62 -2.62
C TRP A 52 -9.42 -21.23 -1.26
N SER A 53 -8.48 -21.96 -0.66
CA SER A 53 -8.63 -22.47 0.70
C SER A 53 -8.42 -21.38 1.75
N ASP A 54 -8.92 -21.60 2.97
CA ASP A 54 -8.62 -20.71 4.10
C ASP A 54 -7.12 -20.61 4.39
N GLY A 55 -6.38 -21.70 4.19
CA GLY A 55 -4.92 -21.73 4.33
C GLY A 55 -4.21 -20.85 3.29
N ASP A 56 -4.62 -20.94 2.02
CA ASP A 56 -4.04 -20.11 0.95
C ASP A 56 -4.28 -18.62 1.19
N ILE A 57 -5.50 -18.25 1.61
CA ILE A 57 -5.86 -16.87 1.92
C ILE A 57 -5.07 -16.35 3.13
N ALA A 58 -4.87 -17.18 4.16
CA ALA A 58 -4.12 -16.81 5.36
C ALA A 58 -2.61 -16.67 5.08
N ALA A 59 -2.07 -17.47 4.15
CA ALA A 59 -0.65 -17.42 3.76
C ALA A 59 -0.32 -16.27 2.79
N LEU A 60 -1.32 -15.69 2.12
CA LEU A 60 -1.13 -14.69 1.07
C LEU A 60 -0.27 -13.48 1.49
N PRO A 61 -0.44 -12.85 2.68
CA PRO A 61 0.43 -11.75 3.10
C PRO A 61 1.91 -12.12 3.10
N GLY A 62 2.25 -13.30 3.64
CA GLY A 62 3.64 -13.78 3.68
C GLY A 62 4.19 -14.15 2.31
N LYS A 63 3.34 -14.62 1.38
CA LYS A 63 3.73 -14.85 -0.02
C LYS A 63 4.06 -13.54 -0.74
N ILE A 64 3.27 -12.50 -0.50
CA ILE A 64 3.53 -11.15 -1.06
C ILE A 64 4.85 -10.61 -0.53
N GLU A 65 5.09 -10.70 0.79
CA GLU A 65 6.33 -10.24 1.43
C GLU A 65 7.57 -10.92 0.85
N LYS A 66 7.49 -12.21 0.55
CA LYS A 66 8.59 -13.00 -0.05
C LYS A 66 8.73 -12.84 -1.56
N GLY A 67 7.83 -12.12 -2.22
CA GLY A 67 7.77 -12.02 -3.68
C GLY A 67 7.30 -13.32 -4.38
N GLU A 68 6.70 -14.25 -3.64
CA GLU A 68 6.11 -15.49 -4.17
C GLU A 68 4.72 -15.26 -4.78
N PHE A 69 4.07 -14.14 -4.45
CA PHE A 69 2.86 -13.66 -5.11
C PHE A 69 3.12 -12.23 -5.59
N THR A 70 3.12 -12.04 -6.91
CA THR A 70 3.52 -10.81 -7.58
C THR A 70 2.32 -10.04 -8.13
N LEU A 71 2.56 -8.87 -8.72
CA LEU A 71 1.54 -8.14 -9.47
C LEU A 71 0.94 -8.98 -10.61
N TYR A 72 1.73 -9.83 -11.26
CA TYR A 72 1.25 -10.69 -12.34
C TYR A 72 0.28 -11.76 -11.83
N ASP A 73 0.58 -12.39 -10.68
CA ASP A 73 -0.30 -13.36 -10.03
C ASP A 73 -1.63 -12.72 -9.60
N MET A 74 -1.56 -11.47 -9.14
CA MET A 74 -2.75 -10.68 -8.81
C MET A 74 -3.61 -10.43 -10.05
N LEU A 75 -3.02 -10.01 -11.17
CA LEU A 75 -3.75 -9.75 -12.42
C LEU A 75 -4.36 -11.04 -12.99
N GLU A 76 -3.66 -12.16 -12.90
CA GLU A 76 -4.18 -13.47 -13.31
C GLU A 76 -5.34 -13.92 -12.41
N THR A 77 -5.23 -13.73 -11.09
CA THR A 77 -6.31 -13.99 -10.14
C THR A 77 -7.55 -13.13 -10.45
N ALA A 78 -7.35 -11.84 -10.75
CA ALA A 78 -8.41 -10.92 -11.16
C ALA A 78 -9.09 -11.37 -12.46
N LYS A 79 -8.30 -11.80 -13.45
CA LYS A 79 -8.81 -12.36 -14.70
C LYS A 79 -9.64 -13.62 -14.47
N GLN A 80 -9.15 -14.56 -13.66
CA GLN A 80 -9.90 -15.78 -13.33
C GLN A 80 -11.23 -15.48 -12.63
N ALA A 81 -11.28 -14.45 -11.80
CA ALA A 81 -12.52 -14.02 -11.15
C ALA A 81 -13.56 -13.51 -12.15
N VAL A 82 -13.13 -12.80 -13.19
CA VAL A 82 -14.01 -12.38 -14.30
C VAL A 82 -14.43 -13.58 -15.14
N ASP A 83 -13.47 -14.43 -15.55
CA ASP A 83 -13.73 -15.58 -16.43
C ASP A 83 -14.70 -16.60 -15.79
N LYS A 84 -14.66 -16.74 -14.46
CA LYS A 84 -15.58 -17.60 -13.69
C LYS A 84 -16.88 -16.91 -13.26
N GLY A 85 -17.09 -15.65 -13.64
CA GLY A 85 -18.27 -14.86 -13.25
C GLY A 85 -18.39 -14.60 -11.75
N VAL A 86 -17.28 -14.64 -11.00
CA VAL A 86 -17.24 -14.29 -9.57
C VAL A 86 -17.40 -12.77 -9.41
N VAL A 87 -16.90 -12.00 -10.37
CA VAL A 87 -17.05 -10.55 -10.49
C VAL A 87 -17.35 -10.17 -11.95
N GLU A 88 -17.98 -9.02 -12.15
CA GLU A 88 -18.23 -8.46 -13.48
C GLU A 88 -16.93 -8.01 -14.18
N PRO A 89 -16.91 -7.93 -15.52
CA PRO A 89 -15.81 -7.32 -16.26
C PRO A 89 -15.45 -5.92 -15.73
N GLY A 90 -14.16 -5.69 -15.46
CA GLY A 90 -13.67 -4.44 -14.86
C GLY A 90 -13.64 -4.40 -13.33
N ASN A 91 -14.14 -5.44 -12.65
CA ASN A 91 -14.20 -5.51 -11.19
C ASN A 91 -13.22 -6.51 -10.55
N GLY A 92 -12.22 -6.98 -11.31
CA GLY A 92 -11.19 -7.90 -10.81
C GLY A 92 -10.06 -7.21 -10.02
N PHE A 93 -9.77 -5.95 -10.33
CA PHE A 93 -8.75 -5.14 -9.66
C PHE A 93 -9.11 -3.66 -9.82
N TRP A 94 -8.93 -2.88 -8.76
CA TRP A 94 -9.18 -1.44 -8.77
C TRP A 94 -7.97 -0.67 -8.27
N THR A 95 -7.62 0.38 -9.00
CA THR A 95 -6.80 1.48 -8.50
C THR A 95 -7.68 2.69 -8.24
N ARG A 96 -7.11 3.73 -7.62
CA ARG A 96 -7.79 5.00 -7.45
C ARG A 96 -8.32 5.51 -8.82
N PRO A 97 -9.63 5.81 -8.95
CA PRO A 97 -10.23 6.23 -10.22
C PRO A 97 -10.00 7.71 -10.55
N LYS A 98 -9.27 8.43 -9.70
CA LYS A 98 -8.98 9.87 -9.79
C LYS A 98 -7.50 10.10 -9.61
N ASN A 99 -7.03 11.28 -10.02
CA ASN A 99 -5.63 11.68 -9.83
C ASN A 99 -5.20 11.52 -8.36
N GLY A 100 -3.97 11.04 -8.17
CA GLY A 100 -3.36 10.77 -6.88
C GLY A 100 -2.06 9.95 -7.03
N PRO A 101 -1.27 9.83 -5.96
CA PRO A 101 0.06 9.19 -6.00
C PRO A 101 0.00 7.66 -6.09
N ASP A 102 -1.18 7.05 -6.18
CA ASP A 102 -1.39 5.60 -6.05
C ASP A 102 -0.83 4.79 -7.25
N PHE A 103 -0.39 5.45 -8.33
CA PHE A 103 0.32 4.80 -9.44
C PHE A 103 1.84 4.72 -9.25
N THR A 104 2.42 5.61 -8.44
CA THR A 104 3.87 5.66 -8.19
C THR A 104 4.43 4.36 -7.58
N PRO A 105 3.72 3.66 -6.67
CA PRO A 105 4.20 2.36 -6.16
C PRO A 105 4.44 1.31 -7.24
N PHE A 106 3.60 1.26 -8.30
CA PHE A 106 3.85 0.35 -9.42
C PHE A 106 5.09 0.77 -10.20
N TYR A 107 5.27 2.07 -10.44
CA TYR A 107 6.45 2.56 -11.13
C TYR A 107 7.75 2.16 -10.41
N TYR A 108 7.79 2.32 -9.08
CA TYR A 108 8.91 1.87 -8.25
C TYR A 108 9.10 0.35 -8.24
N ALA A 109 8.01 -0.42 -8.21
CA ALA A 109 8.09 -1.88 -8.23
C ALA A 109 8.75 -2.44 -9.51
N PHE A 110 8.77 -1.65 -10.59
CA PHE A 110 9.44 -1.98 -11.86
C PHE A 110 10.77 -1.23 -12.06
N GLY A 111 11.37 -0.73 -10.99
CA GLY A 111 12.68 -0.07 -11.01
C GLY A 111 12.65 1.39 -11.49
N GLY A 112 11.47 2.01 -11.54
CA GLY A 112 11.34 3.44 -11.75
C GLY A 112 11.84 4.25 -10.55
N GLU A 113 12.20 5.50 -10.81
CA GLU A 113 12.65 6.47 -9.81
C GLU A 113 12.01 7.82 -10.10
N THR A 114 11.52 8.52 -9.08
CA THR A 114 11.11 9.93 -9.23
C THR A 114 12.21 10.84 -8.68
N ILE A 115 12.23 12.07 -9.18
CA ILE A 115 13.00 13.13 -8.54
C ILE A 115 12.29 13.61 -7.28
N ASP A 116 13.07 14.06 -6.31
CA ASP A 116 12.64 14.83 -5.15
C ASP A 116 12.74 16.33 -5.46
#